data_AF-A0A8C6PSH7-F1
#
_entry.id   AF-A0A8C6PSH7-F1
#
_cell.length_a   1.000
_cell.length_b   1.000
_cell.length_c   1.000
_cell.angle_alpha   90.00
_cell.angle_beta   90.00
_cell.angle_gamma   90.00
#
_symmetry.space_group_name_H-M   'P 1'
#
loop_
_entity.id
_entity.type
_entity.pdbx_description
1 polymer ?
#
loop_
_entity_poly.entity_id
_entity_poly.type
_entity_poly.pdbx_seq_one_letter_code
_entity_poly.pdbx_strand_id
1 'polypeptide(L)'
;MSSATRISIGIDLGTTYSCVGARDLDTTKNQVAMNPTNTNFDVISDNRKPKVQVEYKGEMKVFCPEEISSMVLVKMKEIAEAYLGQRVSNVIITVPAYFNDSQRQATKDDGVISGLNILRITNEPTAAAIATAWMNTEEERVTLLSLVLFKRKHKKDISQNKRAVRRLRTACERTKRTLSSSSQPSIEIDSLFEGIDFYTSVTRACFEELNSDPF
;
A
#
# COMPACT_ATOMS: atom_id res chain seq x y z
N MET A 1 -9.18 23.50 -27.88
CA MET A 1 -9.05 23.62 -26.41
C MET A 1 -8.38 22.36 -25.89
N SER A 2 -7.15 22.47 -25.37
CA SER A 2 -6.36 21.35 -24.89
C SER A 2 -7.08 20.66 -23.73
N SER A 3 -7.47 19.40 -23.92
CA SER A 3 -7.96 18.55 -22.84
C SER A 3 -6.78 18.29 -21.91
N ALA A 4 -6.69 19.04 -20.81
CA ALA A 4 -5.69 18.78 -19.78
C ALA A 4 -5.92 17.36 -19.29
N THR A 5 -5.04 16.44 -19.68
CA THR A 5 -5.04 15.04 -19.25
C THR A 5 -5.04 15.06 -17.73
N ARG A 6 -6.18 14.72 -17.11
CA ARG A 6 -6.32 14.70 -15.65
C ARG A 6 -5.54 13.50 -15.13
N ILE A 7 -4.24 13.68 -14.92
CA ILE A 7 -3.41 12.66 -14.32
C ILE A 7 -3.83 12.52 -12.86
N SER A 8 -4.19 11.29 -12.50
CA SER A 8 -4.57 10.90 -11.15
C SER A 8 -3.51 9.94 -10.64
N ILE A 9 -2.96 10.19 -9.45
CA ILE A 9 -1.89 9.37 -8.88
C ILE A 9 -2.42 8.68 -7.63
N GLY A 10 -2.18 7.37 -7.54
CA GLY A 10 -2.41 6.59 -6.34
C GLY A 10 -1.23 6.76 -5.39
N ILE A 11 -1.47 7.25 -4.18
CA ILE A 11 -0.44 7.32 -3.12
C ILE A 11 -0.80 6.31 -2.04
N ASP A 12 0.08 5.35 -1.81
CA ASP A 12 -0.01 4.41 -0.71
C ASP A 12 0.86 4.87 0.46
N LEU A 13 0.20 5.17 1.58
CA LEU A 13 0.85 5.63 2.79
C LEU A 13 1.28 4.47 3.69
N GLY A 14 0.82 3.24 3.45
CA GLY A 14 1.18 2.06 4.24
C GLY A 14 1.11 2.27 5.76
N THR A 15 2.09 1.73 6.49
CA THR A 15 2.21 1.93 7.95
C THR A 15 2.60 3.36 8.36
N THR A 16 2.91 4.24 7.42
CA THR A 16 3.30 5.64 7.71
C THR A 16 2.15 6.38 8.41
N TYR A 17 0.90 6.05 8.10
CA TYR A 17 -0.22 6.62 8.85
C TYR A 17 -0.37 6.00 10.26
N SER A 18 0.07 4.76 10.46
CA SER A 18 0.01 4.11 11.78
C SER A 18 1.03 4.65 12.79
N CYS A 19 2.12 5.29 12.33
CA CYS A 19 3.06 5.98 13.20
C CYS A 19 2.72 7.45 13.45
N VAL A 20 1.89 8.05 12.59
CA VAL A 20 1.51 9.46 12.70
C VAL A 20 0.10 9.63 13.28
N GLY A 21 -0.83 8.70 13.03
CA GLY A 21 -2.19 8.70 13.54
C GLY A 21 -2.28 8.36 15.02
N ALA A 22 -2.01 9.34 15.88
CA ALA A 22 -2.14 9.19 17.31
C ALA A 22 -3.62 9.31 17.74
N ARG A 23 -4.15 8.24 18.35
CA ARG A 23 -5.43 8.25 19.09
C ARG A 23 -5.23 8.83 20.49
N ASP A 24 -6.33 8.97 21.22
CA ASP A 24 -6.43 9.40 22.62
C ASP A 24 -5.21 9.01 23.46
N LEU A 25 -4.84 9.85 24.44
CA LEU A 25 -3.54 9.86 25.12
C LEU A 25 -3.09 8.47 25.60
N ASP A 26 -4.03 7.66 26.07
CA ASP A 26 -3.79 6.29 26.56
C ASP A 26 -3.37 5.34 25.45
N THR A 27 -3.92 5.46 24.25
CA THR A 27 -3.54 4.65 23.07
C THR A 27 -2.14 4.99 22.57
N THR A 28 -1.79 6.27 22.57
CA THR A 28 -0.46 6.73 22.14
C THR A 28 0.61 6.34 23.14
N LYS A 29 0.32 6.44 24.46
CA LYS A 29 1.16 5.86 25.51
C LYS A 29 1.29 4.35 25.36
N ASN A 30 0.21 3.63 25.05
CA ASN A 30 0.24 2.19 24.84
C ASN A 30 1.09 1.80 23.63
N GLN A 31 1.09 2.58 22.55
CA GLN A 31 1.89 2.30 21.35
C GLN A 31 3.39 2.60 21.57
N VAL A 32 3.70 3.71 22.27
CA VAL A 32 5.06 4.04 22.74
C VAL A 32 5.57 2.99 23.74
N ALA A 33 4.71 2.53 24.65
CA ALA A 33 5.03 1.48 25.63
C ALA A 33 5.14 0.08 25.00
N MET A 34 4.42 -0.20 23.90
CA MET A 34 4.49 -1.46 23.16
C MET A 34 5.73 -1.55 22.25
N ASN A 35 6.26 -0.42 21.77
CA ASN A 35 7.48 -0.37 20.94
C ASN A 35 8.46 0.73 21.41
N PRO A 36 8.98 0.66 22.64
CA PRO A 36 9.81 1.71 23.23
C PRO A 36 11.15 1.89 22.52
N THR A 37 11.64 0.86 21.83
CA THR A 37 12.90 0.90 21.06
C THR A 37 12.77 1.55 19.68
N ASN A 38 11.54 1.77 19.19
CA ASN A 38 11.29 2.24 17.82
C ASN A 38 10.64 3.63 17.76
N THR A 39 10.48 4.30 18.91
CA THR A 39 9.88 5.64 19.01
C THR A 39 10.91 6.60 19.59
N ASN A 40 11.63 7.30 18.70
CA ASN A 40 12.74 8.20 19.06
C ASN A 40 12.32 9.67 19.15
N PHE A 41 11.04 9.96 19.43
CA PHE A 41 10.51 11.32 19.45
C PHE A 41 9.53 11.52 20.60
N ASP A 42 9.51 12.74 21.14
CA ASP A 42 8.64 13.10 22.25
C ASP A 42 7.22 13.38 21.74
N VAL A 43 6.23 12.97 22.53
CA VAL A 43 4.82 13.27 22.26
C VAL A 43 4.27 14.12 23.39
N ILE A 44 3.81 15.32 23.05
CA ILE A 44 3.15 16.24 23.98
C ILE A 44 1.64 16.27 23.73
N SER A 45 0.88 16.63 24.76
CA SER A 45 -0.56 16.83 24.66
C SER A 45 -0.86 18.32 24.58
N ASP A 46 -1.53 18.75 23.50
CA ASP A 46 -2.05 20.10 23.36
C ASP A 46 -3.56 20.02 23.07
N ASN A 47 -4.39 20.59 23.94
CA ASN A 47 -5.87 20.53 23.84
C ASN A 47 -6.44 19.12 23.63
N ARG A 48 -5.92 18.12 24.37
CA ARG A 48 -6.24 16.68 24.25
C ARG A 48 -5.87 16.06 22.90
N LYS A 49 -5.16 16.76 22.04
CA LYS A 49 -4.60 16.23 20.80
C LYS A 49 -3.11 15.93 21.00
N PRO A 50 -2.66 14.72 20.63
CA PRO A 50 -1.24 14.39 20.63
C PRO A 50 -0.50 15.19 19.55
N LYS A 51 0.69 15.70 19.88
CA LYS A 51 1.61 16.37 18.97
C LYS A 51 3.02 15.84 19.15
N VAL A 52 3.76 15.73 18.06
CA VAL A 52 5.14 15.26 18.07
C VAL A 52 6.06 16.45 18.27
N GLN A 53 6.95 16.36 19.26
CA GLN A 53 7.96 17.36 19.56
C GLN A 53 9.35 16.82 19.19
N VAL A 54 10.07 17.59 18.37
CA VAL A 54 11.41 17.24 17.90
C VAL A 54 12.30 18.47 17.83
N GLU A 55 13.61 18.28 18.03
CA GLU A 55 14.60 19.32 17.75
C GLU A 55 14.88 19.34 16.23
N TYR A 56 14.69 20.50 15.60
CA TYR A 56 14.96 20.69 14.18
C TYR A 56 15.71 21.99 13.96
N LYS A 57 16.92 21.90 13.41
CA LYS A 57 17.83 23.04 13.19
C LYS A 57 18.15 23.84 14.47
N GLY A 58 18.29 23.15 15.60
CA GLY A 58 18.61 23.76 16.90
C GLY A 58 17.41 24.40 17.62
N GLU A 59 16.20 24.25 17.08
CA GLU A 59 14.96 24.75 17.68
C GLU A 59 14.00 23.60 17.97
N MET A 60 13.34 23.66 19.13
CA MET A 60 12.26 22.73 19.45
C MET A 60 11.03 23.07 18.62
N LYS A 61 10.60 22.13 17.78
CA LYS A 61 9.38 22.24 16.97
C LYS A 61 8.35 21.22 17.39
N VAL A 62 7.10 21.61 17.26
CA VAL A 62 5.93 20.79 17.57
C VAL A 62 5.11 20.66 16.31
N PHE A 63 4.78 19.42 15.94
CA PHE A 63 4.00 19.10 14.76
C PHE A 63 2.77 18.29 15.14
N CYS A 64 1.63 18.64 14.55
CA CYS A 64 0.47 17.77 14.55
C CYS A 64 0.73 16.55 13.67
N PRO A 65 0.08 15.40 13.96
CA PRO A 65 0.03 14.26 13.06
C PRO A 65 -0.17 14.64 11.58
N GLU A 66 -1.17 15.48 11.32
CA GLU A 66 -1.60 15.84 9.99
C GLU A 66 -0.51 16.60 9.22
N GLU A 67 0.27 17.43 9.92
CA GLU A 67 1.40 18.15 9.34
C GLU A 67 2.52 17.20 8.93
N ILE A 68 2.82 16.17 9.73
CA ILE A 68 3.85 15.17 9.40
C ILE A 68 3.41 14.36 8.18
N SER A 69 2.16 13.88 8.16
CA SER A 69 1.61 13.17 7.00
C SER A 69 1.63 14.04 5.74
N SER A 70 1.34 15.33 5.87
CA SER A 70 1.41 16.27 4.74
C SER A 70 2.83 16.39 4.18
N MET A 71 3.88 16.36 5.01
CA MET A 71 5.27 16.38 4.53
C MET A 71 5.58 15.16 3.67
N VAL A 72 5.07 13.98 4.03
CA VAL A 72 5.20 12.75 3.23
C VAL A 72 4.47 12.91 1.89
N LEU A 73 3.24 13.43 1.90
CA LEU A 73 2.46 13.67 0.68
C LEU A 73 3.12 14.70 -0.25
N VAL A 74 3.66 15.79 0.29
CA VAL A 74 4.46 16.75 -0.48
C VAL A 74 5.66 16.05 -1.12
N LYS A 75 6.35 15.17 -0.39
CA LYS A 75 7.48 14.45 -0.97
C LYS A 75 7.07 13.49 -2.09
N MET A 76 5.96 12.78 -1.91
CA MET A 76 5.41 11.90 -2.96
C MET A 76 4.97 12.69 -4.20
N LYS A 77 4.37 13.87 -3.99
CA LYS A 77 4.03 14.81 -5.07
C LYS A 77 5.27 15.24 -5.84
N GLU A 78 6.33 15.69 -5.17
CA GLU A 78 7.58 16.08 -5.83
C GLU A 78 8.17 14.96 -6.70
N ILE A 79 8.19 13.73 -6.18
CA ILE A 79 8.69 12.56 -6.93
C ILE A 79 7.85 12.34 -8.19
N ALA A 80 6.53 12.40 -8.06
CA ALA A 80 5.62 12.22 -9.17
C ALA A 80 5.71 13.35 -10.22
N GLU A 81 5.80 14.61 -9.78
CA GLU A 81 5.97 15.76 -10.65
C GLU A 81 7.30 15.70 -11.40
N ALA A 82 8.38 15.28 -10.75
CA ALA A 82 9.68 15.07 -11.38
C ALA A 82 9.64 13.96 -12.45
N TYR A 83 8.91 12.87 -12.18
CA TYR A 83 8.75 11.77 -13.14
C TYR A 83 7.89 12.17 -14.35
N LEU A 84 6.79 12.90 -14.12
CA LEU A 84 5.83 13.28 -15.17
C LEU A 84 6.22 14.57 -15.93
N GLY A 85 7.13 15.38 -15.38
CA GLY A 85 7.51 16.67 -15.94
C GLY A 85 6.42 17.74 -15.87
N GLN A 86 5.37 17.54 -15.07
CA GLN A 86 4.26 18.47 -14.91
C GLN A 86 3.68 18.41 -13.49
N ARG A 87 2.93 19.45 -13.12
CA ARG A 87 2.29 19.53 -11.80
C ARG A 87 1.22 18.47 -11.60
N VAL A 88 1.17 17.94 -10.38
CA VAL A 88 0.18 16.98 -9.93
C VAL A 88 -0.72 17.66 -8.92
N SER A 89 -2.02 17.68 -9.22
CA SER A 89 -3.02 18.32 -8.35
C SER A 89 -4.08 17.35 -7.87
N ASN A 90 -4.43 16.33 -8.66
CA ASN A 90 -5.51 15.40 -8.30
C ASN A 90 -4.92 14.04 -7.91
N VAL A 91 -5.36 13.49 -6.79
CA VAL A 91 -4.85 12.21 -6.25
C VAL A 91 -5.97 11.34 -5.69
N ILE A 92 -5.70 10.04 -5.64
CA ILE A 92 -6.44 9.07 -4.84
C ILE A 92 -5.47 8.55 -3.79
N ILE A 93 -5.89 8.51 -2.53
CA ILE A 93 -5.05 8.02 -1.43
C ILE A 93 -5.62 6.72 -0.89
N THR A 94 -4.74 5.74 -0.64
CA THR A 94 -5.13 4.48 0.01
C THR A 94 -4.91 4.52 1.51
N VAL A 95 -5.86 3.94 2.26
CA VAL A 95 -5.79 3.79 3.72
C VAL A 95 -6.15 2.37 4.14
N PRO A 96 -5.72 1.92 5.34
CA PRO A 96 -6.11 0.61 5.85
C PRO A 96 -7.63 0.44 5.96
N ALA A 97 -8.15 -0.76 5.70
CA ALA A 97 -9.60 -1.01 5.71
C ALA A 97 -10.27 -0.72 7.07
N TYR A 98 -9.51 -0.81 8.17
CA TYR A 98 -9.99 -0.56 9.53
C TYR A 98 -10.02 0.93 9.92
N PHE A 99 -9.64 1.85 9.02
CA PHE A 99 -9.73 3.29 9.28
C PHE A 99 -11.17 3.73 9.47
N ASN A 100 -11.42 4.43 10.58
CA ASN A 100 -12.69 5.08 10.85
C ASN A 100 -12.80 6.44 10.14
N ASP A 101 -13.98 7.06 10.19
CA ASP A 101 -14.25 8.30 9.45
C ASP A 101 -13.35 9.48 9.90
N SER A 102 -13.03 9.55 11.19
CA SER A 102 -12.13 10.59 11.73
C SER A 102 -10.71 10.46 11.14
N GLN A 103 -10.17 9.24 11.08
CA GLN A 103 -8.85 8.99 10.48
C GLN A 103 -8.84 9.27 8.98
N ARG A 104 -9.93 8.92 8.27
CA ARG A 104 -10.08 9.25 6.83
C ARG A 104 -10.18 10.74 6.60
N GLN A 105 -10.84 11.48 7.50
CA GLN A 105 -10.95 12.93 7.40
C GLN A 105 -9.59 13.59 7.63
N ALA A 106 -8.83 13.15 8.64
CA ALA A 106 -7.46 13.60 8.83
C ALA A 106 -6.62 13.40 7.55
N THR A 107 -6.77 12.27 6.85
CA THR A 107 -6.04 12.02 5.59
C THR A 107 -6.44 12.99 4.49
N LYS A 108 -7.70 13.45 4.49
CA LYS A 108 -8.15 14.51 3.57
C LYS A 108 -7.50 15.85 3.91
N ASP A 109 -7.46 16.17 5.19
CA ASP A 109 -6.87 17.41 5.68
C ASP A 109 -5.36 17.48 5.34
N ASP A 110 -4.65 16.35 5.46
CA ASP A 110 -3.25 16.22 5.00
C ASP A 110 -3.07 16.58 3.52
N GLY A 111 -4.01 16.14 2.68
CA GLY A 111 -4.00 16.46 1.25
C GLY A 111 -4.20 17.94 0.99
N VAL A 112 -5.10 18.59 1.73
CA VAL A 112 -5.32 20.04 1.64
C VAL A 112 -4.06 20.80 2.02
N ILE A 113 -3.41 20.43 3.13
CA ILE A 113 -2.14 21.02 3.58
C ILE A 113 -1.05 20.84 2.51
N SER A 114 -1.05 19.70 1.82
CA SER A 114 -0.09 19.36 0.77
C SER A 114 -0.37 20.04 -0.59
N GLY A 115 -1.46 20.80 -0.70
CA GLY A 115 -1.91 21.38 -1.98
C GLY A 115 -2.29 20.31 -3.00
N LEU A 116 -2.92 19.23 -2.54
CA LEU A 116 -3.47 18.12 -3.32
C LEU A 116 -4.99 18.08 -3.18
N ASN A 117 -5.67 17.85 -4.30
CA ASN A 117 -7.10 17.58 -4.36
C ASN A 117 -7.33 16.06 -4.30
N ILE A 118 -7.79 15.57 -3.16
CA ILE A 118 -8.09 14.15 -2.96
C ILE A 118 -9.46 13.85 -3.56
N LEU A 119 -9.48 13.16 -4.70
CA LEU A 119 -10.69 12.76 -5.39
C LEU A 119 -11.45 11.67 -4.63
N ARG A 120 -10.71 10.74 -4.02
CA ARG A 120 -11.26 9.62 -3.27
C ARG A 120 -10.21 9.08 -2.30
N ILE A 121 -10.69 8.62 -1.14
CA ILE A 121 -9.94 7.74 -0.26
C ILE A 121 -10.44 6.32 -0.49
N THR A 122 -9.52 5.40 -0.79
CA THR A 122 -9.84 4.01 -1.08
C THR A 122 -9.18 3.09 -0.07
N ASN A 123 -9.79 1.95 0.23
CA ASN A 123 -9.15 0.96 1.09
C ASN A 123 -7.98 0.34 0.35
N GLU A 124 -6.84 0.19 1.02
CA GLU A 124 -5.65 -0.50 0.50
C GLU A 124 -5.98 -1.87 -0.12
N PRO A 125 -6.75 -2.79 0.51
CA PRO A 125 -7.10 -4.06 -0.13
C PRO A 125 -7.95 -3.89 -1.39
N THR A 126 -8.81 -2.86 -1.45
CA THR A 126 -9.62 -2.56 -2.64
C THR A 126 -8.75 -2.00 -3.77
N ALA A 127 -7.80 -1.12 -3.46
CA ALA A 127 -6.87 -0.60 -4.45
C ALA A 127 -5.94 -1.70 -4.99
N ALA A 128 -5.48 -2.60 -4.12
CA ALA A 128 -4.74 -3.79 -4.52
C ALA A 128 -5.57 -4.68 -5.47
N ALA A 129 -6.86 -4.91 -5.15
CA ALA A 129 -7.77 -5.66 -6.01
C ALA A 129 -8.01 -4.98 -7.37
N ILE A 130 -8.17 -3.65 -7.39
CA ILE A 130 -8.29 -2.88 -8.64
C ILE A 130 -7.00 -2.97 -9.46
N ALA A 131 -5.83 -2.86 -8.81
CA ALA A 131 -4.54 -2.98 -9.48
C ALA A 131 -4.36 -4.38 -10.09
N THR A 132 -4.81 -5.44 -9.39
CA THR A 132 -4.82 -6.80 -9.96
C THR A 132 -5.80 -6.92 -11.13
N ALA A 133 -6.96 -6.28 -11.06
CA ALA A 133 -7.97 -6.31 -12.13
C ALA A 133 -7.56 -5.49 -13.38
N TRP A 134 -6.76 -4.42 -13.21
CA TRP A 134 -6.28 -3.59 -14.32
C TRP A 134 -5.05 -4.16 -15.04
N MET A 135 -4.49 -5.28 -14.57
CA MET A 135 -3.44 -5.99 -15.30
C MET A 135 -4.07 -6.73 -16.49
N ASN A 136 -3.65 -6.34 -17.70
CA ASN A 136 -4.29 -6.64 -18.99
C ASN A 136 -4.18 -8.11 -19.43
N THR A 137 -3.62 -8.99 -18.61
CA THR A 137 -3.57 -10.43 -18.90
C THR A 137 -3.93 -11.27 -17.69
N GLU A 138 -4.80 -12.25 -17.92
CA GLU A 138 -5.06 -13.41 -17.05
C GLU A 138 -3.78 -14.07 -16.50
N GLU A 139 -2.67 -13.98 -17.24
CA GLU A 139 -1.35 -14.50 -16.87
C GLU A 139 -0.71 -13.71 -15.70
N GLU A 140 -0.85 -12.37 -15.72
CA GLU A 140 -0.31 -11.50 -14.68
C GLU A 140 -1.08 -11.64 -13.36
N ARG A 141 -2.39 -11.93 -13.42
CA ARG A 141 -3.25 -12.08 -12.23
C ARG A 141 -2.89 -13.31 -11.39
N VAL A 142 -2.69 -14.48 -12.01
CA VAL A 142 -2.26 -15.70 -11.30
C VAL A 142 -0.84 -15.54 -10.74
N THR A 143 0.03 -14.86 -11.50
CA THR A 143 1.41 -14.58 -11.07
C THR A 143 1.42 -13.65 -9.86
N LEU A 144 0.61 -12.59 -9.87
CA LEU A 144 0.45 -11.67 -8.73
C LEU A 144 -0.15 -12.35 -7.50
N LEU A 145 -1.22 -13.14 -7.66
CA LEU A 145 -1.78 -13.93 -6.57
C LEU A 145 -0.70 -14.80 -5.92
N SER A 146 0.10 -15.47 -6.74
CA SER A 146 1.16 -16.35 -6.25
C SER A 146 2.29 -15.56 -5.56
N LEU A 147 2.61 -14.35 -6.04
CA LEU A 147 3.55 -13.44 -5.36
C LEU A 147 3.02 -13.00 -3.99
N VAL A 148 1.74 -12.63 -3.91
CA VAL A 148 1.09 -12.22 -2.66
C VAL A 148 1.03 -13.39 -1.68
N LEU A 149 0.68 -14.59 -2.14
CA LEU A 149 0.67 -15.80 -1.33
C LEU A 149 2.08 -16.15 -0.81
N PHE A 150 3.10 -16.05 -1.66
CA PHE A 150 4.49 -16.26 -1.25
C PHE A 150 4.92 -15.25 -0.18
N LYS A 151 4.63 -13.96 -0.41
CA LYS A 151 4.92 -12.88 0.55
C LYS A 151 4.19 -13.08 1.87
N ARG A 152 2.92 -13.50 1.84
CA ARG A 152 2.13 -13.77 3.05
C ARG A 152 2.64 -15.00 3.82
N LYS A 153 3.00 -16.08 3.12
CA LYS A 153 3.43 -17.35 3.73
C LYS A 153 4.85 -17.30 4.26
N HIS A 154 5.76 -16.65 3.53
CA HIS A 154 7.19 -16.66 3.82
C HIS A 154 7.75 -15.31 4.28
N LYS A 155 6.92 -14.25 4.33
CA LYS A 155 7.32 -12.86 4.67
C LYS A 155 8.47 -12.31 3.82
N LYS A 156 8.67 -12.86 2.61
CA LYS A 156 9.71 -12.45 1.66
C LYS A 156 9.09 -11.96 0.36
N ASP A 157 9.61 -10.85 -0.15
CA ASP A 157 9.16 -10.26 -1.40
C ASP A 157 10.14 -10.63 -2.52
N ILE A 158 9.64 -11.35 -3.52
CA ILE A 158 10.46 -11.82 -4.65
C ILE A 158 10.29 -10.93 -5.90
N SER A 159 9.49 -9.86 -5.83
CA SER A 159 9.21 -8.95 -6.96
C SER A 159 10.47 -8.37 -7.60
N GLN A 160 11.52 -8.15 -6.81
CA GLN A 160 12.80 -7.61 -7.27
C GLN A 160 13.68 -8.67 -7.95
N ASN A 161 13.44 -9.97 -7.69
CA ASN A 161 14.24 -11.04 -8.27
C ASN A 161 13.64 -11.52 -9.60
N LYS A 162 14.16 -10.95 -10.70
CA LYS A 162 13.73 -11.28 -12.08
C LYS A 162 13.74 -12.78 -12.38
N ARG A 163 14.67 -13.56 -11.82
CA ARG A 163 14.76 -15.01 -12.02
C ARG A 163 13.62 -15.74 -11.31
N ALA A 164 13.36 -15.40 -10.05
CA ALA A 164 12.27 -15.99 -9.27
C ALA A 164 10.91 -15.65 -9.89
N VAL A 165 10.69 -14.39 -10.27
CA VAL A 165 9.46 -13.93 -10.94
C VAL A 165 9.23 -14.65 -12.27
N ARG A 166 10.29 -14.84 -13.08
CA ARG A 166 10.17 -15.58 -14.36
C ARG A 166 9.80 -17.04 -14.16
N ARG A 167 10.40 -17.72 -13.17
CA ARG A 167 10.05 -19.10 -12.82
C ARG A 167 8.61 -19.20 -12.33
N LEU A 168 8.19 -18.27 -11.47
CA LEU A 168 6.82 -18.19 -10.98
C LEU A 168 5.82 -18.00 -12.12
N ARG A 169 6.06 -17.03 -13.01
CA ARG A 169 5.23 -16.78 -14.19
C ARG A 169 5.07 -18.03 -15.06
N THR A 170 6.18 -18.75 -15.30
CA THR A 170 6.17 -19.99 -16.10
C THR A 170 5.30 -21.07 -15.45
N ALA A 171 5.35 -21.19 -14.12
CA ALA A 171 4.51 -22.14 -13.39
C ALA A 171 3.03 -21.71 -13.42
N CYS A 172 2.74 -20.43 -13.19
CA CYS A 172 1.39 -19.87 -13.26
C CYS A 172 0.77 -20.04 -14.66
N GLU A 173 1.55 -19.89 -15.73
CA GLU A 173 1.09 -20.12 -17.10
C GLU A 173 0.69 -21.59 -17.33
N ARG A 174 1.49 -22.54 -16.82
CA ARG A 174 1.15 -23.97 -16.86
C ARG A 174 -0.12 -24.26 -16.07
N THR A 175 -0.21 -23.75 -14.85
CA THR A 175 -1.37 -23.92 -13.97
C THR A 175 -2.64 -23.33 -14.59
N LYS A 176 -2.56 -22.18 -15.27
CA LYS A 176 -3.68 -21.59 -16.01
C LYS A 176 -4.21 -22.52 -17.10
N ARG A 177 -3.33 -23.14 -17.90
CA ARG A 177 -3.74 -24.11 -18.93
C ARG A 177 -4.45 -25.30 -18.28
N THR A 178 -3.97 -25.74 -17.12
CA THR A 178 -4.59 -26.83 -16.34
C THR A 178 -5.89 -26.39 -15.65
N LEU A 179 -6.06 -25.12 -15.30
CA LEU A 179 -7.33 -24.60 -14.74
C LEU A 179 -8.50 -24.72 -15.73
N SER A 180 -8.23 -24.71 -17.03
CA SER A 180 -9.24 -24.94 -18.07
C SER A 180 -9.79 -26.38 -18.07
N SER A 181 -9.04 -27.37 -17.59
CA SER A 181 -9.45 -28.78 -17.59
C SER A 181 -9.67 -29.36 -16.18
N SER A 182 -8.93 -28.89 -15.18
CA SER A 182 -8.99 -29.30 -13.78
C SER A 182 -9.49 -28.18 -12.87
N SER A 183 -10.23 -28.53 -11.82
CA SER A 183 -10.81 -27.57 -10.87
C SER A 183 -9.82 -27.10 -9.80
N GLN A 184 -8.72 -27.81 -9.55
CA GLN A 184 -7.76 -27.50 -8.48
C GLN A 184 -6.30 -27.92 -8.82
N PRO A 185 -5.65 -27.31 -9.81
CA PRO A 185 -4.25 -27.58 -10.11
C PRO A 185 -3.28 -27.05 -9.02
N SER A 186 -2.17 -27.77 -8.84
CA SER A 186 -1.05 -27.34 -7.99
C SER A 186 -0.03 -26.48 -8.77
N ILE A 187 0.60 -25.56 -8.05
CA ILE A 187 1.80 -24.83 -8.43
C ILE A 187 2.92 -25.38 -7.54
N GLU A 188 3.94 -25.93 -8.16
CA GLU A 188 5.06 -26.58 -7.49
C GLU A 188 6.37 -26.04 -8.09
N ILE A 189 7.17 -25.38 -7.26
CA ILE A 189 8.44 -24.79 -7.67
C ILE A 189 9.48 -25.01 -6.59
N ASP A 190 10.44 -25.88 -6.88
CA ASP A 190 11.57 -26.15 -5.98
C ASP A 190 12.52 -24.96 -5.93
N SER A 191 12.96 -24.59 -4.73
CA SER A 191 13.93 -23.52 -4.47
C SER A 191 13.59 -22.24 -5.25
N LEU A 192 12.35 -21.78 -5.15
CA LEU A 192 11.85 -20.59 -5.85
C LEU A 192 12.69 -19.35 -5.48
N PHE A 193 12.99 -19.18 -4.19
CA PHE A 193 13.77 -18.05 -3.70
C PHE A 193 14.52 -18.41 -2.41
N GLU A 194 15.83 -18.16 -2.35
CA GLU A 194 16.68 -18.43 -1.16
C GLU A 194 16.56 -19.86 -0.60
N GLY A 195 16.42 -20.86 -1.48
CA GLY A 195 16.25 -22.26 -1.08
C GLY A 195 14.87 -22.61 -0.53
N ILE A 196 13.91 -21.67 -0.57
CA ILE A 196 12.52 -21.91 -0.17
C ILE A 196 11.74 -22.46 -1.35
N ASP A 197 11.12 -23.61 -1.15
CA ASP A 197 10.20 -24.21 -2.11
C ASP A 197 8.82 -23.55 -2.04
N PHE A 198 8.14 -23.48 -3.18
CA PHE A 198 6.79 -22.95 -3.27
C PHE A 198 5.81 -24.01 -3.77
N TYR A 199 4.96 -24.46 -2.85
CA TYR A 199 3.86 -25.39 -3.12
C TYR A 199 2.54 -24.74 -2.71
N THR A 200 1.63 -24.59 -3.67
CA THR A 200 0.27 -24.09 -3.45
C THR A 200 -0.70 -24.67 -4.46
N SER A 201 -1.99 -24.60 -4.21
CA SER A 201 -3.03 -24.95 -5.18
C SER A 201 -3.91 -23.73 -5.45
N VAL A 202 -4.32 -23.58 -6.70
CA VAL A 202 -5.24 -22.52 -7.12
C VAL A 202 -6.53 -23.21 -7.56
N THR A 203 -7.66 -22.86 -6.96
CA THR A 203 -8.95 -23.42 -7.36
C THR A 203 -9.53 -22.63 -8.52
N ARG A 204 -10.29 -23.30 -9.40
CA ARG A 204 -11.01 -22.63 -10.50
C ARG A 204 -11.96 -21.56 -9.98
N ALA A 205 -12.67 -21.82 -8.88
CA ALA A 205 -13.54 -20.82 -8.25
C ALA A 205 -12.76 -19.57 -7.80
N CYS A 206 -11.58 -19.74 -7.17
CA CYS A 206 -10.72 -18.61 -6.80
C CYS A 206 -10.20 -17.87 -8.04
N PHE A 207 -9.87 -18.60 -9.12
CA PHE A 207 -9.45 -17.99 -10.38
C PHE A 207 -10.59 -17.23 -11.08
N GLU A 208 -11.80 -17.77 -11.11
CA GLU A 208 -13.00 -17.13 -11.66
C GLU A 208 -13.37 -15.89 -10.84
N GLU A 209 -13.27 -15.92 -9.51
CA GLU A 209 -13.46 -14.76 -8.63
C GLU A 209 -12.41 -13.67 -8.85
N LEU A 210 -11.15 -14.05 -9.09
CA LEU A 210 -10.08 -13.12 -9.43
C LEU A 210 -10.27 -12.48 -10.82
N ASN A 211 -11.07 -13.11 -11.67
CA ASN A 211 -11.33 -12.67 -13.04
C ASN A 211 -12.73 -12.15 -13.29
N SER A 212 -13.64 -12.30 -12.33
CA SER A 212 -14.95 -11.66 -12.38
C SER A 212 -14.76 -10.16 -12.42
N ASP A 213 -15.45 -9.51 -13.35
CA ASP A 213 -15.40 -8.06 -13.51
C ASP A 213 -15.69 -7.38 -12.17
N PRO A 214 -14.86 -6.41 -11.72
CA PRO A 214 -15.09 -5.67 -10.49
C PRO A 214 -16.21 -4.62 -10.62
N PHE A 215 -17.03 -4.70 -11.67
CA PHE A 215 -18.05 -3.72 -12.05
C PHE A 215 -19.45 -4.32 -12.09
#